data_AF-A0A1W4XF00-F1
#
_entry.id   AF-A0A1W4XF00-F1
#
_cell.length_a   1.000
_cell.length_b   1.000
_cell.length_c   1.000
_cell.angle_alpha   90.00
_cell.angle_beta   90.00
_cell.angle_gamma   90.00
#
_symmetry.space_group_name_H-M   'P 1'
#
loop_
_entity.id
_entity.type
_entity.pdbx_description
1 polymer ?
#
loop_
_entity_poly.entity_id
_entity_poly.type
_entity_poly.pdbx_seq_one_letter_code
_entity_poly.pdbx_strand_id
1 'polypeptide(L)'
;MDAAERGLQYYLGWFANPIFSKNGDYPPVMKNTIAYRSALEGFNVSRLPTFREDEVNFIKGTSDFFGLTHDETLLASEGAIIPISTPSFKHDMNISQFYDNTWPRTPIGSYSIAPWGMYNILMYIHNRYNSPEIYITGSGYPDSGTLKDTGRITYFQQYLSSVLDAISNGVLVTSYTFWSLLDGFEWEHGYNLKYGVVHVDFDNTSRTRTLKLSAKFVKYLTKERHIEYGPNVGGIVIIPEKLDGLEDDEDSDAEVKVTTETIKKKIDVVNDNITSIENIFPDIPEIEI
;
A
#
# COMPACT_ATOMS: atom_id res chain seq x y z
N MET A 1 -13.07 17.18 -11.80
CA MET A 1 -12.31 16.05 -11.23
C MET A 1 -11.00 16.61 -10.73
N ASP A 2 -10.65 16.38 -9.47
CA ASP A 2 -9.40 16.89 -8.89
C ASP A 2 -8.17 16.12 -9.40
N ALA A 3 -6.98 16.62 -9.03
CA ALA A 3 -5.71 16.05 -9.43
C ALA A 3 -5.44 14.65 -8.85
N ALA A 4 -5.89 14.36 -7.64
CA ALA A 4 -5.66 13.07 -7.00
C ALA A 4 -6.47 11.96 -7.68
N GLU A 5 -7.77 12.19 -7.92
CA GLU A 5 -8.62 11.26 -8.67
C GLU A 5 -8.09 11.06 -10.09
N ARG A 6 -7.62 12.13 -10.76
CA ARG A 6 -6.99 12.00 -12.09
C ARG A 6 -5.74 11.14 -12.05
N GLY A 7 -4.88 11.33 -11.04
CA GLY A 7 -3.71 10.48 -10.82
C GLY A 7 -4.09 9.01 -10.64
N LEU A 8 -5.09 8.73 -9.80
CA LEU A 8 -5.60 7.37 -9.59
C LEU A 8 -6.15 6.74 -10.88
N GLN A 9 -6.86 7.51 -11.71
CA GLN A 9 -7.32 7.01 -13.01
C GLN A 9 -6.17 6.66 -13.96
N TYR A 10 -5.08 7.44 -13.97
CA TYR A 10 -3.94 7.20 -14.86
C TYR A 10 -3.01 6.09 -14.38
N TYR A 11 -2.77 5.96 -13.07
CA TYR A 11 -1.90 4.92 -12.51
C TYR A 11 -2.63 3.61 -12.25
N LEU A 12 -3.74 3.65 -11.52
CA LEU A 12 -4.51 2.45 -11.16
C LEU A 12 -5.58 2.14 -12.21
N GLY A 13 -6.39 3.15 -12.56
CA GLY A 13 -7.54 3.00 -13.44
C GLY A 13 -7.17 2.53 -14.85
N TRP A 14 -5.98 2.83 -15.35
CA TRP A 14 -5.53 2.37 -16.66
C TRP A 14 -5.60 0.84 -16.77
N PHE A 15 -5.18 0.13 -15.73
CA PHE A 15 -5.20 -1.34 -15.71
C PHE A 15 -6.45 -1.90 -15.02
N ALA A 16 -6.92 -1.26 -13.96
CA ALA A 16 -8.04 -1.74 -13.17
C ALA A 16 -9.40 -1.51 -13.84
N ASN A 17 -9.61 -0.39 -14.54
CA ASN A 17 -10.92 -0.05 -15.08
C ASN A 17 -11.39 -1.02 -16.19
N PRO A 18 -10.52 -1.47 -17.13
CA PRO A 18 -10.92 -2.47 -18.13
C PRO A 18 -11.41 -3.79 -17.53
N ILE A 19 -10.84 -4.19 -16.39
CA ILE A 19 -11.08 -5.50 -15.77
C ILE A 19 -12.20 -5.42 -14.74
N PHE A 20 -12.13 -4.49 -13.79
CA PHE A 20 -12.97 -4.50 -12.59
C PHE A 20 -14.13 -3.49 -12.62
N SER A 21 -14.11 -2.51 -13.54
CA SER A 21 -15.21 -1.55 -13.59
C SER A 21 -16.46 -2.18 -14.20
N LYS A 22 -17.63 -1.70 -13.77
CA LYS A 22 -18.93 -2.17 -14.28
C LYS A 22 -19.05 -2.12 -15.81
N ASN A 23 -18.40 -1.14 -16.44
CA ASN A 23 -18.52 -0.90 -17.87
C ASN A 23 -17.29 -1.40 -18.67
N GLY A 24 -16.21 -1.82 -18.00
CA GLY A 24 -14.93 -2.12 -18.64
C GLY A 24 -14.29 -0.87 -19.27
N ASP A 25 -13.44 -1.11 -20.27
CA ASP A 25 -12.72 -0.09 -21.05
C ASP A 25 -11.78 0.80 -20.21
N TYR A 26 -10.97 1.63 -20.88
CA TYR A 26 -10.11 2.60 -20.21
C TYR A 26 -10.92 3.71 -19.50
N PRO A 27 -10.36 4.34 -18.45
CA PRO A 27 -10.98 5.47 -17.78
C PRO A 27 -11.40 6.58 -18.76
N PRO A 28 -12.63 7.12 -18.66
CA PRO A 28 -13.11 8.16 -19.56
C PRO A 28 -12.21 9.41 -19.60
N VAL A 29 -11.65 9.84 -18.45
CA VAL A 29 -10.70 10.97 -18.44
C VAL A 29 -9.48 10.67 -19.31
N MET A 30 -8.92 9.47 -19.21
CA MET A 30 -7.70 9.10 -19.93
C MET A 30 -7.95 9.10 -21.44
N LYS A 31 -9.07 8.50 -21.87
CA LYS A 31 -9.49 8.51 -23.29
C LYS A 31 -9.68 9.92 -23.82
N ASN A 32 -10.46 10.73 -23.12
CA ASN A 32 -10.83 12.07 -23.57
C ASN A 32 -9.61 13.00 -23.64
N THR A 33 -8.76 13.00 -22.61
CA THR A 33 -7.60 13.88 -22.55
C THR A 33 -6.56 13.49 -23.60
N ILE A 34 -6.26 12.19 -23.76
CA ILE A 34 -5.27 11.75 -24.75
C ILE A 34 -5.79 12.01 -26.17
N ALA A 35 -7.07 11.75 -26.46
CA ALA A 35 -7.65 12.04 -27.79
C ALA A 35 -7.59 13.53 -28.11
N TYR A 36 -7.98 14.39 -27.15
CA TYR A 36 -7.92 15.84 -27.30
C TYR A 36 -6.49 16.34 -27.57
N ARG A 37 -5.53 15.89 -26.76
CA ARG A 37 -4.12 16.27 -26.93
C ARG A 37 -3.53 15.74 -28.23
N SER A 38 -3.86 14.51 -28.61
CA SER A 38 -3.43 13.91 -29.88
C SER A 38 -3.88 14.77 -31.07
N ALA A 39 -5.13 15.24 -31.08
CA ALA A 39 -5.64 16.12 -32.14
C ALA A 39 -4.89 17.45 -32.19
N LEU A 40 -4.62 18.08 -31.03
CA LEU A 40 -3.86 19.33 -30.96
C LEU A 40 -2.39 19.15 -31.38
N GLU A 41 -1.81 17.99 -31.11
CA GLU A 41 -0.44 17.62 -31.48
C GLU A 41 -0.33 17.19 -32.95
N GLY A 42 -1.43 17.20 -33.71
CA GLY A 42 -1.46 16.93 -35.16
C GLY A 42 -1.57 15.44 -35.52
N PHE A 43 -1.92 14.57 -34.58
CA PHE A 43 -2.18 13.17 -34.88
C PHE A 43 -3.58 13.00 -35.49
N ASN A 44 -3.67 12.18 -36.55
CA ASN A 44 -4.94 11.87 -37.20
C ASN A 44 -5.85 10.97 -36.36
N VAL A 45 -5.29 10.28 -35.36
CA VAL A 45 -5.98 9.36 -34.44
C VAL A 45 -5.45 9.56 -33.02
N SER A 46 -6.25 9.17 -32.02
CA SER A 46 -5.80 9.16 -30.63
C SER A 46 -4.54 8.29 -30.47
N ARG A 47 -3.57 8.78 -29.69
CA ARG A 47 -2.39 7.99 -29.26
C ARG A 47 -2.75 6.83 -28.34
N LEU A 48 -3.88 6.91 -27.63
CA LEU A 48 -4.42 5.81 -26.83
C LEU A 48 -5.27 4.90 -27.74
N PRO A 49 -4.94 3.61 -27.87
CA PRO A 49 -5.77 2.64 -28.58
C PRO A 49 -7.18 2.57 -27.99
N THR A 50 -8.15 2.19 -28.81
CA THR A 50 -9.54 2.01 -28.38
C THR A 50 -9.90 0.54 -28.44
N PHE A 51 -10.52 0.02 -27.38
CA PHE A 51 -11.10 -1.31 -27.40
C PHE A 51 -12.39 -1.30 -28.23
N ARG A 52 -12.55 -2.32 -29.08
CA ARG A 52 -13.86 -2.61 -29.66
C ARG A 52 -14.80 -3.14 -28.58
N GLU A 53 -16.10 -3.10 -28.84
CA GLU A 53 -17.11 -3.58 -27.89
C GLU A 53 -16.94 -5.06 -27.52
N ASP A 54 -16.56 -5.91 -28.48
CA ASP A 54 -16.25 -7.32 -28.23
C ASP A 54 -15.03 -7.49 -27.32
N GLU A 55 -14.02 -6.63 -27.45
CA GLU A 55 -12.82 -6.64 -26.59
C GLU A 55 -13.13 -6.16 -25.17
N VAL A 56 -13.95 -5.09 -25.03
CA VAL A 56 -14.41 -4.61 -23.72
C VAL A 56 -15.15 -5.72 -22.98
N ASN A 57 -16.07 -6.40 -23.66
CA ASN A 57 -16.83 -7.50 -23.07
C ASN A 57 -15.97 -8.73 -22.78
N PHE A 58 -14.92 -8.97 -23.58
CA PHE A 58 -13.97 -10.05 -23.33
C PHE A 58 -13.09 -9.81 -22.11
N ILE A 59 -12.64 -8.58 -21.86
CA ILE A 59 -11.70 -8.22 -20.77
C ILE A 59 -12.42 -7.97 -19.44
N LYS A 60 -13.64 -7.44 -19.49
CA LYS A 60 -14.38 -7.10 -18.27
C LYS A 60 -14.67 -8.35 -17.45
N GLY A 61 -14.31 -8.33 -16.17
CA GLY A 61 -14.53 -9.40 -15.22
C GLY A 61 -13.56 -10.57 -15.32
N THR A 62 -12.42 -10.41 -16.02
CA THR A 62 -11.44 -11.51 -16.20
C THR A 62 -10.45 -11.67 -15.04
N SER A 63 -10.85 -11.35 -13.82
CA SER A 63 -10.01 -11.56 -12.63
C SER A 63 -10.87 -11.93 -11.43
N ASP A 64 -10.44 -12.96 -10.70
CA ASP A 64 -11.12 -13.45 -9.50
C ASP A 64 -10.85 -12.56 -8.28
N PHE A 65 -9.71 -11.88 -8.25
CA PHE A 65 -9.29 -10.98 -7.17
C PHE A 65 -8.55 -9.76 -7.71
N PHE A 66 -8.36 -8.75 -6.87
CA PHE A 66 -7.60 -7.54 -7.14
C PHE A 66 -6.23 -7.61 -6.46
N GLY A 67 -5.15 -7.73 -7.23
CA GLY A 67 -3.78 -7.63 -6.72
C GLY A 67 -3.34 -6.17 -6.52
N LEU A 68 -2.87 -5.82 -5.33
CA LEU A 68 -2.38 -4.49 -4.98
C LEU A 68 -0.97 -4.56 -4.37
N THR A 69 -0.01 -3.88 -5.01
CA THR A 69 1.26 -3.53 -4.37
C THR A 69 1.20 -2.06 -3.95
N HIS A 70 1.58 -1.75 -2.71
CA HIS A 70 1.54 -0.39 -2.19
C HIS A 70 2.65 -0.16 -1.16
N ASP A 71 3.52 0.78 -1.48
CA ASP A 71 4.68 1.13 -0.66
C ASP A 71 4.73 2.61 -0.24
N GLU A 72 4.06 3.49 -1.00
CA GLU A 72 4.20 4.94 -0.85
C GLU A 72 2.89 5.71 -1.08
N THR A 73 2.84 6.92 -0.52
CA THR A 73 1.76 7.88 -0.78
C THR A 73 2.33 9.25 -1.11
N LEU A 74 1.71 9.89 -2.10
CA LEU A 74 2.09 11.20 -2.62
C LEU A 74 0.90 12.16 -2.54
N LEU A 75 1.19 13.43 -2.34
CA LEU A 75 0.23 14.50 -2.56
C LEU A 75 0.17 14.81 -4.07
N ALA A 76 -0.99 15.25 -4.53
CA ALA A 76 -1.22 15.65 -5.91
C ALA A 76 -1.86 17.03 -5.98
N SER A 77 -1.36 17.87 -6.89
CA SER A 77 -1.98 19.13 -7.27
C SER A 77 -2.07 19.25 -8.79
N GLU A 78 -2.78 20.28 -9.26
CA GLU A 78 -2.88 20.56 -10.68
C GLU A 78 -1.49 20.76 -11.32
N GLY A 79 -1.30 20.19 -12.50
CA GLY A 79 -0.08 20.38 -13.29
C GLY A 79 -0.01 21.78 -13.90
N ALA A 80 1.19 22.18 -14.32
CA ALA A 80 1.38 23.41 -15.07
C ALA A 80 0.72 23.33 -16.46
N ILE A 81 0.59 24.47 -17.15
CA ILE A 81 0.15 24.47 -18.55
C ILE A 81 1.23 23.77 -19.39
N ILE A 82 0.87 22.65 -20.00
CA ILE A 82 1.81 21.83 -20.79
C ILE A 82 1.74 22.22 -22.27
N PRO A 83 2.87 22.55 -22.92
CA PRO A 83 2.91 22.80 -24.35
C PRO A 83 2.38 21.62 -25.17
N ILE A 84 1.63 21.94 -26.23
CA ILE A 84 1.16 20.99 -27.23
C ILE A 84 2.30 20.81 -28.25
N SER A 85 3.22 19.90 -27.94
CA SER A 85 4.31 19.49 -28.84
C SER A 85 5.11 18.30 -28.31
N THR A 86 4.91 17.92 -27.05
CA THR A 86 5.68 16.85 -26.39
C THR A 86 4.72 15.80 -25.82
N PRO A 87 4.28 14.81 -26.62
CA PRO A 87 3.45 13.71 -26.11
C PRO A 87 4.12 12.97 -24.95
N SER A 88 3.46 12.84 -23.81
CA SER A 88 3.94 11.98 -22.72
C SER A 88 2.81 11.58 -21.77
N PHE A 89 2.96 10.43 -21.11
CA PHE A 89 2.03 9.97 -20.07
C PHE A 89 1.81 11.03 -18.98
N LYS A 90 2.90 11.65 -18.49
CA LYS A 90 2.84 12.69 -17.44
C LYS A 90 2.12 13.96 -17.92
N HIS A 91 2.33 14.35 -19.17
CA HIS A 91 1.69 15.51 -19.77
C HIS A 91 0.20 15.30 -20.02
N ASP A 92 -0.19 14.08 -20.38
CA ASP A 92 -1.60 13.72 -20.54
C ASP A 92 -2.30 13.65 -19.18
N MET A 93 -1.66 13.10 -18.15
CA MET A 93 -2.18 13.08 -16.78
C MET A 93 -2.28 14.48 -16.16
N ASN A 94 -1.32 15.36 -16.48
CA ASN A 94 -1.23 16.75 -16.05
C ASN A 94 -1.45 16.98 -14.54
N ILE A 95 -0.67 16.28 -13.71
CA ILE A 95 -0.64 16.51 -12.25
C ILE A 95 0.79 16.79 -11.81
N SER A 96 0.92 17.51 -10.70
CA SER A 96 2.18 17.64 -9.96
C SER A 96 2.10 16.72 -8.73
N GLN A 97 3.06 15.81 -8.59
CA GLN A 97 3.17 14.94 -7.42
C GLN A 97 4.30 15.41 -6.51
N PHE A 98 4.07 15.40 -5.21
CA PHE A 98 5.07 15.83 -4.22
C PHE A 98 4.85 15.13 -2.89
N TYR A 99 5.91 15.08 -2.09
CA TYR A 99 5.85 14.60 -0.72
C TYR A 99 5.49 15.74 0.22
N ASP A 100 4.76 15.41 1.28
CA ASP A 100 4.79 16.23 2.48
C ASP A 100 6.17 16.05 3.16
N ASN A 101 6.83 17.15 3.50
CA ASN A 101 8.14 17.12 4.15
C ASN A 101 8.05 16.86 5.66
N THR A 102 6.83 16.84 6.22
CA THR A 102 6.58 16.52 7.63
C THR A 102 6.36 15.02 7.86
N TRP A 103 6.09 14.24 6.81
CA TRP A 103 5.89 12.80 6.96
C TRP A 103 7.22 12.07 7.21
N PRO A 104 7.24 11.04 8.07
CA PRO A 104 8.43 10.21 8.25
C PRO A 104 8.85 9.56 6.92
N ARG A 105 10.15 9.34 6.75
CA ARG A 105 10.71 8.74 5.54
C ARG A 105 11.60 7.55 5.83
N THR A 106 11.71 6.66 4.85
CA THR A 106 12.65 5.55 4.89
C THR A 106 14.09 6.09 4.90
N PRO A 107 15.02 5.43 5.61
CA PRO A 107 16.39 5.93 5.77
C PRO A 107 17.17 5.90 4.46
N ILE A 108 16.82 4.99 3.54
CA ILE A 108 17.38 4.91 2.19
C ILE A 108 16.22 5.04 1.19
N GLY A 109 16.46 5.73 0.07
CA GLY A 109 15.44 6.07 -0.92
C GLY A 109 14.60 7.30 -0.55
N SER A 110 14.44 7.59 0.75
CA SER A 110 13.63 8.71 1.27
C SER A 110 12.15 8.63 0.88
N TYR A 111 11.61 7.41 0.86
CA TYR A 111 10.21 7.13 0.55
C TYR A 111 9.30 7.51 1.71
N SER A 112 8.09 7.96 1.43
CA SER A 112 7.17 8.41 2.49
C SER A 112 6.56 7.24 3.27
N ILE A 113 6.51 7.38 4.59
CA ILE A 113 5.84 6.43 5.47
C ILE A 113 4.48 7.02 5.83
N ALA A 114 3.45 6.60 5.10
CA ALA A 114 2.08 7.10 5.22
C ALA A 114 1.07 5.94 5.27
N PRO A 115 0.95 5.24 6.41
CA PRO A 115 0.10 4.05 6.55
C PRO A 115 -1.37 4.31 6.21
N TRP A 116 -1.89 5.49 6.55
CA TRP A 116 -3.25 5.91 6.21
C TRP A 116 -3.51 5.94 4.68
N GLY A 117 -2.47 6.02 3.87
CA GLY A 117 -2.56 5.89 2.41
C GLY A 117 -3.00 4.49 1.98
N MET A 118 -2.50 3.44 2.65
CA MET A 118 -2.93 2.05 2.45
C MET A 118 -4.43 1.90 2.76
N TYR A 119 -4.91 2.48 3.87
CA TYR A 119 -6.33 2.49 4.18
C TYR A 119 -7.14 3.18 3.07
N ASN A 120 -6.71 4.37 2.65
CA ASN A 120 -7.43 5.16 1.66
C ASN A 120 -7.50 4.46 0.29
N ILE A 121 -6.42 3.83 -0.18
CA ILE A 121 -6.44 3.12 -1.47
C ILE A 121 -7.31 1.86 -1.43
N LEU A 122 -7.33 1.15 -0.30
CA LEU A 122 -8.19 -0.03 -0.12
C LEU A 122 -9.67 0.37 -0.13
N MET A 123 -10.04 1.42 0.61
CA MET A 123 -11.40 1.99 0.56
C MET A 123 -11.75 2.49 -0.84
N TYR A 124 -10.80 3.12 -1.55
CA TYR A 124 -11.00 3.59 -2.92
C TYR A 124 -11.32 2.43 -3.86
N ILE A 125 -10.52 1.36 -3.84
CA ILE A 125 -10.73 0.15 -4.65
C ILE A 125 -12.07 -0.48 -4.32
N HIS A 126 -12.37 -0.63 -3.03
CA HIS A 126 -13.64 -1.19 -2.55
C HIS A 126 -14.84 -0.42 -3.10
N ASN A 127 -14.84 0.91 -2.97
CA ASN A 127 -15.96 1.75 -3.41
C ASN A 127 -16.08 1.84 -4.94
N ARG A 128 -14.94 1.85 -5.65
CA ARG A 128 -14.94 2.08 -7.11
C ARG A 128 -15.24 0.83 -7.91
N TYR A 129 -14.75 -0.33 -7.46
CA TYR A 129 -14.72 -1.56 -8.24
C TYR A 129 -15.67 -2.63 -7.70
N ASN A 130 -16.75 -2.21 -7.02
CA ASN A 130 -17.78 -3.10 -6.48
C ASN A 130 -17.21 -4.14 -5.50
N SER A 131 -16.36 -3.67 -4.58
CA SER A 131 -15.87 -4.43 -3.42
C SER A 131 -15.21 -5.77 -3.80
N PRO A 132 -14.19 -5.78 -4.69
CA PRO A 132 -13.52 -7.02 -5.04
C PRO A 132 -12.77 -7.60 -3.84
N GLU A 133 -12.47 -8.89 -3.87
CA GLU A 133 -11.49 -9.49 -2.97
C GLU A 133 -10.10 -8.92 -3.30
N ILE A 134 -9.35 -8.45 -2.29
CA ILE A 134 -8.05 -7.79 -2.47
C ILE A 134 -6.93 -8.64 -1.86
N TYR A 135 -5.88 -8.82 -2.66
CA TYR A 135 -4.62 -9.44 -2.26
C TYR A 135 -3.58 -8.32 -2.24
N ILE A 136 -3.03 -8.02 -1.06
CA ILE A 136 -1.88 -7.12 -0.99
C ILE A 136 -0.65 -7.95 -1.36
N THR A 137 -0.22 -7.79 -2.61
CA THR A 137 0.85 -8.58 -3.25
C THR A 137 2.25 -8.08 -2.91
N GLY A 138 2.37 -6.88 -2.34
CA GLY A 138 3.64 -6.33 -1.89
C GLY A 138 3.44 -5.07 -1.05
N SER A 139 4.15 -5.02 0.06
CA SER A 139 4.34 -3.80 0.85
C SER A 139 5.65 -3.92 1.63
N GLY A 140 6.54 -2.93 1.50
CA GLY A 140 7.93 -3.05 1.88
C GLY A 140 8.58 -1.79 2.44
N TYR A 141 9.67 -2.00 3.18
CA TYR A 141 10.48 -0.94 3.78
C TYR A 141 11.96 -1.11 3.39
N PRO A 142 12.53 -0.21 2.58
CA PRO A 142 13.94 -0.24 2.25
C PRO A 142 14.80 0.38 3.34
N ASP A 143 15.91 -0.30 3.66
CA ASP A 143 16.98 0.21 4.49
C ASP A 143 18.37 -0.15 3.92
N SER A 144 19.41 0.03 4.74
CA SER A 144 20.80 -0.29 4.37
C SER A 144 21.16 -1.76 4.54
N GLY A 145 20.26 -2.62 5.04
CA GLY A 145 20.50 -4.05 5.26
C GLY A 145 20.95 -4.42 6.67
N THR A 146 20.66 -3.61 7.69
CA THR A 146 21.02 -3.94 9.08
C THR A 146 20.21 -5.14 9.58
N LEU A 147 20.81 -5.99 10.42
CA LEU A 147 20.09 -7.13 11.02
C LEU A 147 19.08 -6.72 12.08
N LYS A 148 19.30 -5.57 12.74
CA LYS A 148 18.40 -4.97 13.74
C LYS A 148 17.56 -3.87 13.09
N ASP A 149 16.67 -4.27 12.21
CA ASP A 149 15.86 -3.44 11.33
C ASP A 149 14.51 -3.03 11.96
N THR A 150 14.56 -2.36 13.11
CA THR A 150 13.36 -1.98 13.86
C THR A 150 12.42 -1.06 13.08
N GLY A 151 12.95 -0.19 12.20
CA GLY A 151 12.14 0.66 11.32
C GLY A 151 11.22 -0.13 10.38
N ARG A 152 11.68 -1.30 9.89
CA ARG A 152 10.88 -2.21 9.05
C ARG A 152 9.73 -2.83 9.85
N ILE A 153 9.98 -3.20 11.10
CA ILE A 153 8.95 -3.73 12.01
C ILE A 153 7.89 -2.65 12.27
N THR A 154 8.30 -1.42 12.61
CA THR A 154 7.38 -0.29 12.79
C THR A 154 6.51 -0.08 11.56
N TYR A 155 7.12 -0.07 10.37
CA TYR A 155 6.41 0.08 9.11
C TYR A 155 5.35 -1.02 8.92
N PHE A 156 5.74 -2.30 9.06
CA PHE A 156 4.82 -3.42 8.90
C PHE A 156 3.63 -3.33 9.86
N GLN A 157 3.86 -3.03 11.14
CA GLN A 157 2.78 -2.89 12.12
C GLN A 157 1.81 -1.76 11.76
N GLN A 158 2.32 -0.61 11.34
CA GLN A 158 1.50 0.54 11.00
C GLN A 158 0.67 0.30 9.72
N TYR A 159 1.28 -0.28 8.68
CA TYR A 159 0.58 -0.59 7.43
C TYR A 159 -0.45 -1.70 7.61
N LEU A 160 -0.11 -2.78 8.33
CA LEU A 160 -1.10 -3.80 8.69
C LEU A 160 -2.22 -3.26 9.56
N SER A 161 -1.95 -2.31 10.45
CA SER A 161 -3.01 -1.61 11.20
C SER A 161 -4.02 -0.98 10.25
N SER A 162 -3.52 -0.25 9.26
CA SER A 162 -4.36 0.46 8.27
C SER A 162 -5.16 -0.51 7.39
N VAL A 163 -4.58 -1.68 7.08
CA VAL A 163 -5.30 -2.78 6.43
C VAL A 163 -6.42 -3.30 7.33
N LEU A 164 -6.13 -3.57 8.61
CA LEU A 164 -7.14 -4.04 9.56
C LEU A 164 -8.27 -3.01 9.75
N ASP A 165 -7.96 -1.71 9.73
CA ASP A 165 -8.97 -0.64 9.78
C ASP A 165 -9.87 -0.66 8.53
N ALA A 166 -9.28 -0.88 7.35
CA ALA A 166 -10.05 -1.00 6.10
C ALA A 166 -10.96 -2.24 6.13
N ILE A 167 -10.47 -3.38 6.62
CA ILE A 167 -11.29 -4.60 6.73
C ILE A 167 -12.42 -4.40 7.76
N SER A 168 -12.14 -3.70 8.87
CA SER A 168 -13.16 -3.33 9.86
C SER A 168 -14.27 -2.47 9.25
N ASN A 169 -13.94 -1.69 8.21
CA ASN A 169 -14.87 -0.87 7.44
C ASN A 169 -15.43 -1.56 6.18
N GLY A 170 -15.30 -2.88 6.08
CA GLY A 170 -15.98 -3.71 5.07
C GLY A 170 -15.16 -4.05 3.83
N VAL A 171 -13.88 -3.65 3.76
CA VAL A 171 -13.01 -4.06 2.65
C VAL A 171 -12.64 -5.54 2.76
N LEU A 172 -12.87 -6.32 1.71
CA LEU A 172 -12.49 -7.74 1.68
C LEU A 172 -11.01 -7.90 1.30
N VAL A 173 -10.11 -7.81 2.28
CA VAL A 173 -8.69 -8.16 2.12
C VAL A 173 -8.45 -9.55 2.68
N THR A 174 -7.92 -10.46 1.86
CA THR A 174 -7.75 -11.87 2.25
C THR A 174 -6.30 -12.32 2.33
N SER A 175 -5.38 -11.56 1.74
CA SER A 175 -3.94 -11.85 1.74
C SER A 175 -3.08 -10.60 1.90
N TYR A 176 -1.94 -10.75 2.57
CA TYR A 176 -0.89 -9.74 2.69
C TYR A 176 0.49 -10.40 2.53
N THR A 177 1.26 -9.93 1.55
CA THR A 177 2.63 -10.38 1.29
C THR A 177 3.62 -9.24 1.52
N PHE A 178 4.59 -9.47 2.41
CA PHE A 178 5.66 -8.53 2.67
C PHE A 178 6.64 -8.49 1.50
N TRP A 179 6.99 -7.28 1.05
CA TRP A 179 8.11 -7.09 0.12
C TRP A 179 9.37 -6.78 0.93
N SER A 180 10.35 -7.67 1.03
CA SER A 180 10.48 -8.97 0.35
C SER A 180 10.97 -10.07 1.30
N LEU A 181 10.98 -11.32 0.83
CA LEU A 181 11.57 -12.42 1.59
C LEU A 181 13.08 -12.22 1.78
N LEU A 182 13.80 -12.01 0.69
CA LEU A 182 15.27 -11.89 0.68
C LEU A 182 15.69 -10.51 0.18
N ASP A 183 16.80 -10.01 0.71
CA ASP A 183 17.53 -8.91 0.06
C ASP A 183 17.86 -9.32 -1.39
N GLY A 184 17.61 -8.41 -2.33
CA GLY A 184 17.67 -8.70 -3.76
C GLY A 184 18.22 -7.58 -4.62
N PHE A 185 18.15 -7.77 -5.94
CA PHE A 185 18.44 -6.74 -6.92
C PHE A 185 17.20 -5.87 -7.12
N GLU A 186 17.28 -4.60 -6.70
CA GLU A 186 16.19 -3.62 -6.72
C GLU A 186 16.31 -2.69 -7.93
N TRP A 187 16.31 -3.28 -9.13
CA TRP A 187 16.21 -2.58 -10.41
C TRP A 187 17.27 -1.49 -10.60
N GLU A 188 16.87 -0.24 -10.81
CA GLU A 188 17.77 0.89 -11.01
C GLU A 188 18.66 1.19 -9.80
N HIS A 189 18.30 0.71 -8.62
CA HIS A 189 19.09 0.84 -7.41
C HIS A 189 20.11 -0.28 -7.23
N GLY A 190 20.09 -1.31 -8.07
CA GLY A 190 20.94 -2.49 -7.91
C GLY A 190 20.74 -3.12 -6.53
N TYR A 191 21.83 -3.42 -5.83
CA TYR A 191 21.77 -3.98 -4.47
C TYR A 191 21.77 -2.91 -3.37
N ASN A 192 21.54 -1.63 -3.67
CA ASN A 192 21.68 -0.57 -2.66
C ASN A 192 20.47 -0.45 -1.71
N LEU A 193 19.28 -0.84 -2.16
CA LEU A 193 18.09 -0.93 -1.32
C LEU A 193 17.92 -2.35 -0.81
N LYS A 194 17.67 -2.50 0.48
CA LYS A 194 17.41 -3.79 1.12
C LYS A 194 15.98 -3.83 1.59
N TYR A 195 15.13 -4.61 0.94
CA TYR A 195 13.73 -4.84 1.33
C TYR A 195 13.53 -6.14 2.11
N GLY A 196 14.46 -7.06 2.00
CA GLY A 196 14.32 -8.40 2.54
C GLY A 196 14.18 -8.41 4.05
N VAL A 197 13.30 -9.26 4.56
CA VAL A 197 13.34 -9.65 5.99
C VAL A 197 14.51 -10.59 6.29
N VAL A 198 15.11 -11.17 5.26
CA VAL A 198 16.34 -11.96 5.32
C VAL A 198 17.45 -11.23 4.59
N HIS A 199 18.55 -10.98 5.29
CA HIS A 199 19.76 -10.41 4.71
C HIS A 199 20.44 -11.41 3.78
N VAL A 200 20.99 -10.93 2.67
CA VAL A 200 21.83 -11.71 1.75
C VAL A 200 23.19 -11.04 1.62
N ASP A 201 24.25 -11.79 1.91
CA ASP A 201 25.62 -11.36 1.66
C ASP A 201 25.98 -11.53 0.18
N PHE A 202 25.98 -10.43 -0.56
CA PHE A 202 26.29 -10.42 -2.00
C PHE A 202 27.79 -10.48 -2.31
N ASP A 203 28.65 -10.18 -1.34
CA ASP A 203 30.10 -10.27 -1.49
C ASP A 203 30.59 -11.72 -1.29
N ASN A 204 29.85 -12.50 -0.51
CA ASN A 204 30.08 -13.93 -0.37
C ASN A 204 29.50 -14.72 -1.56
N THR A 205 30.35 -15.50 -2.23
CA THR A 205 29.96 -16.35 -3.37
C THR A 205 28.89 -17.39 -3.04
N SER A 206 28.77 -17.78 -1.78
CA SER A 206 27.75 -18.72 -1.29
C SER A 206 26.41 -18.05 -1.01
N ARG A 207 26.33 -16.70 -1.08
CA ARG A 207 25.11 -15.90 -0.83
C ARG A 207 24.47 -16.26 0.51
N THR A 208 25.27 -16.19 1.57
CA THR A 208 24.83 -16.51 2.93
C THR A 208 23.59 -15.69 3.28
N ARG A 209 22.59 -16.35 3.87
CA ARG A 209 21.34 -15.72 4.31
C ARG A 209 21.29 -15.64 5.83
N THR A 210 20.89 -14.48 6.35
CA THR A 210 20.79 -14.25 7.79
C THR A 210 19.45 -13.59 8.10
N LEU A 211 18.65 -14.19 8.99
CA LEU A 211 17.37 -13.61 9.41
C LEU A 211 17.62 -12.24 10.06
N LYS A 212 16.87 -11.22 9.62
CA LYS A 212 16.80 -9.94 10.34
C LYS A 212 15.78 -10.03 11.45
N LEU A 213 15.74 -9.02 12.33
CA LEU A 213 14.75 -8.95 13.40
C LEU A 213 13.32 -8.92 12.84
N SER A 214 13.11 -8.28 11.69
CA SER A 214 11.82 -8.31 11.00
C SER A 214 11.37 -9.70 10.56
N ALA A 215 12.28 -10.62 10.19
CA ALA A 215 11.90 -12.00 9.89
C ALA A 215 11.36 -12.71 11.14
N LYS A 216 11.99 -12.50 12.30
CA LYS A 216 11.49 -13.02 13.58
C LYS A 216 10.12 -12.42 13.92
N PHE A 217 9.92 -11.13 13.66
CA PHE A 217 8.62 -10.47 13.81
C PHE A 217 7.56 -11.08 12.88
N VAL A 218 7.86 -11.33 11.61
CA VAL A 218 6.93 -11.98 10.67
C VAL A 218 6.58 -13.40 11.14
N LYS A 219 7.56 -14.18 11.63
CA LYS A 219 7.32 -15.50 12.26
C LYS A 219 6.40 -15.39 13.48
N TYR A 220 6.61 -14.40 14.34
CA TYR A 220 5.73 -14.14 15.48
C TYR A 220 4.31 -13.77 15.04
N LEU A 221 4.16 -12.79 14.16
CA LEU A 221 2.87 -12.30 13.66
C LEU A 221 2.05 -13.42 13.00
N THR A 222 2.70 -14.23 12.16
CA THR A 222 2.05 -15.35 11.46
C THR A 222 1.55 -16.43 12.42
N LYS A 223 2.26 -16.66 13.53
CA LYS A 223 1.87 -17.58 14.60
C LYS A 223 0.76 -17.02 15.49
N GLU A 224 0.91 -15.79 15.97
CA GLU A 224 0.05 -15.21 16.99
C GLU A 224 -1.22 -14.52 16.43
N ARG A 225 -1.25 -14.23 15.12
CA ARG A 225 -2.42 -13.70 14.39
C ARG A 225 -2.98 -12.39 14.93
N HIS A 226 -2.16 -11.57 15.59
CA HIS A 226 -2.53 -10.25 16.06
C HIS A 226 -1.30 -9.33 16.13
N ILE A 227 -1.55 -8.02 16.19
CA ILE A 227 -0.51 -6.99 16.35
C ILE A 227 -0.60 -6.47 17.79
N GLU A 228 0.52 -6.48 18.50
CA GLU A 228 0.61 -5.89 19.83
C GLU A 228 1.22 -4.47 19.76
N TYR A 229 0.66 -3.54 20.53
CA TYR A 229 1.18 -2.19 20.73
C TYR A 229 1.61 -2.00 22.19
N GLY A 230 2.72 -1.30 22.41
CA GLY A 230 3.29 -1.10 23.75
C GLY A 230 2.54 -0.05 24.57
N PRO A 231 2.58 -0.11 25.91
CA PRO A 231 1.84 0.78 26.80
C PRO A 231 2.40 2.22 26.92
N ASN A 232 3.10 2.74 25.90
CA ASN A 232 3.56 4.14 25.89
C ASN A 232 3.26 4.80 24.54
N VAL A 233 2.31 5.74 24.61
CA VAL A 233 2.08 6.93 23.79
C VAL A 233 3.01 7.10 22.57
N GLY A 234 2.44 7.13 21.36
CA GLY A 234 3.12 7.72 20.19
C GLY A 234 3.88 6.78 19.26
N GLY A 235 3.46 5.52 19.11
CA GLY A 235 3.94 4.68 18.00
C GLY A 235 5.27 3.96 18.23
N ILE A 236 5.64 3.70 19.49
CA ILE A 236 6.78 2.84 19.81
C ILE A 236 6.34 1.37 19.84
N VAL A 237 7.06 0.59 19.03
CA VAL A 237 6.99 -0.84 18.78
C VAL A 237 7.22 -1.65 20.06
N ILE A 238 6.36 -2.66 20.31
CA ILE A 238 6.81 -3.83 21.07
C ILE A 238 7.71 -4.62 20.13
N ILE A 239 9.02 -4.60 20.39
CA ILE A 239 9.86 -5.76 20.11
C ILE A 239 9.56 -6.63 21.33
N PRO A 240 8.78 -7.71 21.22
CA PRO A 240 8.59 -8.56 22.39
C PRO A 240 9.98 -8.86 22.95
N GLU A 241 10.20 -8.72 24.25
CA GLU A 241 11.40 -9.30 24.89
C GLU A 241 11.54 -10.79 24.51
N LYS A 242 10.41 -11.42 24.10
CA LYS A 242 10.32 -12.76 23.50
C LYS A 242 11.03 -12.95 22.15
N LEU A 243 11.31 -11.90 21.34
CA LEU A 243 11.96 -12.07 20.03
C LEU A 243 13.44 -12.49 20.16
N ASP A 244 14.10 -12.13 21.26
CA ASP A 244 15.46 -12.59 21.55
C ASP A 244 15.51 -14.08 21.92
N GLY A 245 14.37 -14.67 22.34
CA GLY A 245 14.24 -16.09 22.72
C GLY A 245 13.56 -16.99 21.68
N LEU A 246 13.18 -16.48 20.51
CA LEU A 246 12.73 -17.32 19.40
C LEU A 246 13.97 -17.93 18.73
N GLU A 247 14.31 -19.15 19.13
CA GLU A 247 15.27 -19.99 18.41
C GLU A 247 14.74 -20.32 16.99
N ASP A 248 15.68 -20.64 16.11
CA ASP A 248 15.45 -20.98 14.70
C ASP A 248 14.78 -22.37 14.58
N ASP A 249 13.57 -22.52 15.13
CA ASP A 249 12.78 -23.73 14.89
C ASP A 249 12.34 -23.78 13.42
N GLU A 250 12.86 -24.79 12.71
CA GLU A 250 12.57 -25.15 11.32
C GLU A 250 11.17 -25.77 11.19
N ASP A 251 10.10 -24.97 11.29
CA ASP A 251 8.82 -25.27 10.61
C ASP A 251 7.79 -24.17 10.89
N SER A 252 7.44 -23.37 9.88
CA SER A 252 6.12 -22.74 9.83
C SER A 252 5.84 -22.19 8.43
N ASP A 253 5.31 -23.03 7.54
CA ASP A 253 4.55 -22.58 6.36
C ASP A 253 3.20 -22.01 6.83
N ALA A 254 3.19 -20.77 7.32
CA ALA A 254 2.00 -20.10 7.81
C ALA A 254 1.57 -18.98 6.87
N GLU A 255 0.53 -19.23 6.09
CA GLU A 255 -0.15 -18.23 5.25
C GLU A 255 -0.87 -17.20 6.16
N VAL A 256 -0.61 -15.89 5.98
CA VAL A 256 -1.30 -14.83 6.72
C VAL A 256 -2.69 -14.57 6.13
N LYS A 257 -3.65 -15.46 6.40
CA LYS A 257 -5.09 -15.19 6.22
C LYS A 257 -5.64 -14.22 7.27
N VAL A 258 -5.89 -12.96 6.92
CA VAL A 258 -6.52 -12.03 7.87
C VAL A 258 -7.93 -12.56 8.20
N THR A 259 -8.18 -12.96 9.45
CA THR A 259 -9.46 -13.57 9.85
C THR A 259 -10.34 -12.59 10.62
N THR A 260 -11.65 -12.83 10.61
CA THR A 260 -12.65 -12.04 11.33
C THR A 260 -12.42 -12.00 12.86
N GLU A 261 -11.73 -12.99 13.44
CA GLU A 261 -11.38 -13.00 14.87
C GLU A 261 -10.28 -12.00 15.23
N THR A 262 -9.30 -11.78 14.35
CA THR A 262 -8.25 -10.77 14.54
C THR A 262 -8.85 -9.36 14.56
N ILE A 263 -9.92 -9.12 13.80
CA ILE A 263 -10.67 -7.85 13.77
C ILE A 263 -11.42 -7.64 15.08
N LYS A 264 -12.10 -8.67 15.60
CA LYS A 264 -12.81 -8.58 16.89
C LYS A 264 -11.87 -8.17 18.02
N LYS A 265 -10.67 -8.75 18.11
CA LYS A 265 -9.66 -8.34 19.09
C LYS A 265 -9.24 -6.88 18.96
N LYS A 266 -9.14 -6.34 17.73
CA LYS A 266 -8.81 -4.93 17.52
C LYS A 266 -9.95 -4.01 17.94
N ILE A 267 -11.20 -4.41 17.66
CA ILE A 267 -12.41 -3.69 18.13
C ILE A 267 -12.46 -3.72 19.67
N ASP A 268 -12.19 -4.85 20.30
CA ASP A 268 -12.21 -4.98 21.77
C ASP A 268 -11.10 -4.13 22.41
N VAL A 269 -9.88 -4.11 21.85
CA VAL A 269 -8.77 -3.25 22.33
C VAL A 269 -9.06 -1.77 22.10
N VAL A 270 -9.73 -1.39 21.01
CA VAL A 270 -10.15 0.00 20.78
C VAL A 270 -11.26 0.40 21.76
N ASN A 271 -12.22 -0.48 22.02
CA ASN A 271 -13.30 -0.23 22.98
C ASN A 271 -12.78 -0.13 24.42
N ASP A 272 -11.85 -1.00 24.83
CA ASP A 272 -11.21 -0.93 26.15
C ASP A 272 -10.43 0.38 26.34
N ASN A 273 -9.80 0.90 25.27
CA ASN A 273 -9.10 2.18 25.29
C ASN A 273 -10.06 3.39 25.26
N ILE A 274 -11.26 3.28 24.68
CA ILE A 274 -12.29 4.35 24.72
C ILE A 274 -12.82 4.53 26.15
N THR A 275 -12.98 3.43 26.91
CA THR A 275 -13.38 3.50 28.34
C THR A 275 -12.37 4.24 29.24
N SER A 276 -11.15 4.50 28.75
CA SER A 276 -10.10 5.22 29.49
C SER A 276 -9.98 6.71 29.15
N ILE A 277 -10.73 7.19 28.14
CA ILE A 277 -10.70 8.59 27.67
C ILE A 277 -11.86 9.43 28.26
N GLU A 278 -12.90 8.80 28.82
CA GLU A 278 -14.03 9.51 29.46
C GLU A 278 -13.66 10.31 30.73
N ASN A 279 -12.39 10.27 31.19
CA ASN A 279 -11.93 11.05 32.35
C ASN A 279 -11.08 12.30 32.01
N ILE A 280 -11.04 12.76 30.75
CA ILE A 280 -10.13 13.86 30.33
C ILE A 280 -10.84 15.17 29.91
N PHE A 281 -12.17 15.26 29.94
CA PHE A 281 -12.88 16.54 29.74
C PHE A 281 -14.01 16.73 30.76
N PRO A 282 -13.84 17.56 31.80
CA PRO A 282 -14.98 18.10 32.53
C PRO A 282 -15.61 19.24 31.72
N ASP A 283 -16.93 19.19 31.59
CA ASP A 283 -17.85 20.26 31.18
C ASP A 283 -17.74 20.79 29.74
N ILE A 284 -18.56 20.21 28.85
CA ILE A 284 -19.07 20.90 27.65
C ILE A 284 -20.60 20.96 27.78
N PRO A 285 -21.23 22.15 27.85
CA PRO A 285 -22.68 22.26 28.02
C PRO A 285 -23.42 21.81 26.74
N GLU A 286 -24.57 21.16 26.96
CA GLU A 286 -25.49 20.70 25.93
C GLU A 286 -25.93 21.83 24.99
N ILE A 287 -25.88 21.55 23.68
CA ILE A 287 -26.57 22.34 22.66
C ILE A 287 -27.87 21.56 22.35
N GLU A 288 -29.01 22.13 22.75
CA GLU A 288 -30.33 21.64 22.37
C GLU A 288 -30.53 21.74 20.85
N ILE A 289 -31.07 20.67 20.25
CA ILE A 289 -31.69 20.65 18.92
C ILE A 289 -33.19 20.48 19.10
#